data_AF-A0A259KMA2-F1
#
_entry.id   AF-A0A259KMA2-F1
#
_cell.length_a   1.000
_cell.length_b   1.000
_cell.length_c   1.000
_cell.angle_alpha   90.00
_cell.angle_beta   90.00
_cell.angle_gamma   90.00
#
_symmetry.space_group_name_H-M   'P 1'
#
loop_
_entity.id
_entity.type
_entity.pdbx_description
1 polymer ?
#
loop_
_entity_poly.entity_id
_entity_poly.type
_entity_poly.pdbx_seq_one_letter_code
_entity_poly.pdbx_strand_id
1 'polypeptide(L)'
;MSQEHENPNSDTPVSDGIHPEAAPFEPGYQPGTLPQINVPDLAEDAEGLSAEALANVPTLTELVEPDPVLEEVPAAPAEIVEPSDSAEAPTVPEPTAASPCSAEPDASVQDEPAQDEPAQADTWGEQLQIRMGKLNDDIHTLNVRLDRLEERNKTKV
;
A
#
# COMPACT_ATOMS: atom_id res chain seq x y z
N MET A 1 41.31 -46.78 14.72
CA MET A 1 39.86 -46.92 14.84
C MET A 1 39.46 -46.55 16.26
N SER A 2 38.84 -45.39 16.44
CA SER A 2 37.91 -45.07 17.53
C SER A 2 37.14 -43.84 17.05
N GLN A 3 35.83 -44.01 16.83
CA GLN A 3 34.90 -42.91 16.62
C GLN A 3 34.35 -42.51 17.99
N GLU A 4 34.29 -41.21 18.27
CA GLU A 4 33.51 -40.66 19.37
C GLU A 4 32.59 -39.54 18.86
N HIS A 5 31.39 -40.01 18.48
CA HIS A 5 30.05 -39.42 18.55
C HIS A 5 29.87 -37.91 18.30
N GLU A 6 29.35 -37.63 17.10
CA GLU A 6 28.32 -36.64 16.80
C GLU A 6 27.31 -36.50 17.95
N ASN A 7 27.10 -35.28 18.45
CA ASN A 7 25.94 -34.94 19.24
C ASN A 7 24.85 -34.40 18.29
N PRO A 8 23.75 -35.15 18.08
CA PRO A 8 22.66 -34.74 17.21
C PRO A 8 21.83 -33.62 17.87
N ASN A 9 21.42 -32.66 17.04
CA ASN A 9 20.24 -31.79 17.12
C ASN A 9 19.58 -31.65 18.50
N SER A 10 19.68 -30.45 19.08
CA SER A 10 18.72 -29.99 20.09
C SER A 10 17.35 -29.82 19.43
N ASP A 11 16.61 -30.92 19.38
CA ASP A 11 15.18 -30.99 19.12
C ASP A 11 14.49 -30.13 20.18
N THR A 12 14.06 -28.92 19.78
CA THR A 12 13.17 -28.10 20.59
C THR A 12 11.87 -28.88 20.75
N PRO A 13 11.44 -29.23 21.97
CA PRO A 13 10.14 -29.87 22.14
C PRO A 13 9.07 -28.87 21.75
N VAL A 14 8.48 -29.03 20.57
CA VAL A 14 7.21 -28.40 20.22
C VAL A 14 6.21 -29.02 21.18
N SER A 15 5.93 -28.31 22.27
CA SER A 15 4.94 -28.75 23.25
C SER A 15 3.58 -28.70 22.57
N ASP A 16 3.02 -29.89 22.31
CA ASP A 16 1.69 -30.13 21.74
C ASP A 16 0.58 -29.87 22.80
N GLY A 17 0.68 -28.74 23.49
CA GLY A 17 -0.21 -28.33 24.56
C GLY A 17 -0.79 -26.96 24.25
N ILE A 18 -2.11 -26.80 24.42
CA ILE A 18 -2.75 -25.49 24.33
C ILE A 18 -2.19 -24.63 25.46
N HIS A 19 -1.30 -23.70 25.12
CA HIS A 19 -0.77 -22.73 26.05
C HIS A 19 -1.92 -21.77 26.45
N PRO A 20 -2.32 -21.69 27.72
CA PRO A 20 -3.35 -20.75 28.17
C PRO A 20 -2.86 -19.30 28.24
N GLU A 21 -1.56 -19.11 28.03
CA GLU A 21 -0.94 -17.78 27.92
C GLU A 21 -1.32 -17.15 26.57
N ALA A 22 -1.62 -15.85 26.60
CA ALA A 22 -1.86 -15.11 25.38
C ALA A 22 -0.63 -15.20 24.48
N ALA A 23 -0.85 -15.44 23.18
CA ALA A 23 0.23 -15.48 22.21
C ALA A 23 1.07 -14.18 22.28
N PRO A 24 2.40 -14.26 22.10
CA PRO A 24 3.32 -13.13 22.30
C PRO A 24 3.24 -12.07 21.19
N PHE A 25 2.12 -11.99 20.47
CA PHE A 25 1.87 -10.92 19.54
C PHE A 25 1.63 -9.64 20.33
N GLU A 26 2.36 -8.59 19.97
CA GLU A 26 2.04 -7.27 20.50
C GLU A 26 0.59 -6.92 20.10
N PRO A 27 -0.15 -6.18 20.95
CA PRO A 27 -1.46 -5.67 20.58
C PRO A 27 -1.38 -5.06 19.19
N GLY A 28 -2.32 -5.43 18.32
CA GLY A 28 -2.35 -4.92 16.95
C GLY A 28 -2.35 -3.39 16.92
N TYR A 29 -2.19 -2.86 15.71
CA TYR A 29 -2.19 -1.41 15.46
C TYR A 29 -3.28 -0.68 16.25
N GLN A 30 -2.88 0.26 17.11
CA GLN A 30 -3.82 1.07 17.89
C GLN A 30 -4.29 2.25 17.03
N PRO A 31 -5.61 2.51 16.93
CA PRO A 31 -6.12 3.66 16.19
C PRO A 31 -5.51 4.94 16.77
N GLY A 32 -4.92 5.76 15.89
CA GLY A 32 -4.20 6.99 16.26
C GLY A 32 -2.68 6.85 16.44
N THR A 33 -2.09 5.67 16.24
CA THR A 33 -0.62 5.50 16.31
C THR A 33 0.11 5.73 14.99
N LEU A 34 -0.61 5.82 13.87
CA LEU A 34 -0.04 6.25 12.58
C LEU A 34 0.33 7.73 12.67
N PRO A 35 1.48 8.11 12.09
CA PRO A 35 1.79 9.51 11.85
C PRO A 35 0.64 10.19 11.11
N GLN A 36 0.15 11.29 11.67
CA GLN A 36 -0.83 12.15 11.01
C GLN A 36 -0.10 12.99 9.99
N ILE A 37 -0.49 12.87 8.73
CA ILE A 37 -0.02 13.73 7.65
C ILE A 37 -1.04 14.85 7.44
N ASN A 38 -0.59 16.09 7.54
CA ASN A 38 -1.42 17.25 7.22
C ASN A 38 -0.96 17.77 5.85
N VAL A 39 -1.89 17.86 4.92
CA VAL A 39 -1.65 18.44 3.58
C VAL A 39 -2.08 19.91 3.66
N PRO A 40 -1.16 20.89 3.52
CA PRO A 40 -1.52 22.30 3.47
C PRO A 40 -2.39 22.60 2.24
N ASP A 41 -3.31 23.56 2.36
CA ASP A 41 -4.19 24.02 1.27
C ASP A 41 -5.05 22.91 0.63
N LEU A 42 -5.46 21.92 1.44
CA LEU A 42 -6.41 20.90 1.00
C LEU A 42 -7.80 21.53 0.89
N ALA A 43 -8.41 21.44 -0.28
CA ALA A 43 -9.78 21.88 -0.49
C ALA A 43 -10.75 21.09 0.42
N GLU A 44 -11.76 21.75 0.97
CA GLU A 44 -12.70 21.16 1.93
C GLU A 44 -13.45 19.95 1.36
N ASP A 45 -13.69 19.90 0.04
CA ASP A 45 -14.31 18.77 -0.66
C ASP A 45 -13.35 17.60 -0.92
N ALA A 46 -12.04 17.84 -0.82
CA ALA A 46 -11.01 16.80 -0.90
C ALA A 46 -10.72 16.14 0.46
N GLU A 47 -11.16 16.76 1.56
CA GLU A 47 -11.14 16.12 2.89
C GLU A 47 -12.26 15.06 2.97
N GLY A 48 -11.87 13.80 3.11
CA GLY A 48 -12.82 12.70 3.24
C GLY A 48 -13.67 12.80 4.51
N LEU A 49 -14.89 12.25 4.47
CA LEU A 49 -15.74 12.18 5.66
C LEU A 49 -15.08 11.36 6.77
N SER A 50 -15.20 11.83 8.01
CA SER A 50 -14.72 11.10 9.18
C SER A 50 -15.47 9.77 9.33
N ALA A 51 -14.82 8.79 9.97
CA ALA A 51 -15.43 7.48 10.22
C ALA A 51 -16.77 7.58 11.00
N GLU A 52 -16.88 8.55 11.90
CA GLU A 52 -18.10 8.81 12.68
C GLU A 52 -19.20 9.45 11.83
N ALA A 53 -18.85 10.32 10.88
CA ALA A 53 -19.81 10.85 9.91
C ALA A 53 -20.29 9.75 8.93
N LEU A 54 -19.38 8.89 8.47
CA LEU A 54 -19.70 7.75 7.61
C LEU A 54 -20.62 6.74 8.28
N ALA A 55 -20.54 6.58 9.61
CA ALA A 55 -21.43 5.69 10.36
C ALA A 55 -22.90 6.16 10.34
N ASN A 56 -23.14 7.45 10.10
CA ASN A 56 -24.48 8.01 9.97
C ASN A 56 -25.00 7.98 8.52
N VAL A 57 -24.15 7.62 7.56
CA VAL A 57 -24.57 7.47 6.16
C VAL A 57 -25.36 6.16 6.04
N PRO A 58 -26.64 6.21 5.64
CA PRO A 58 -27.47 5.03 5.57
C PRO A 58 -26.88 4.02 4.59
N THR A 59 -26.80 2.77 5.02
CA THR A 59 -26.25 1.69 4.21
C THR A 59 -27.20 1.33 3.07
N LEU A 60 -26.68 0.80 1.97
CA LEU A 60 -27.48 0.48 0.79
C LEU A 60 -28.62 -0.52 1.10
N THR A 61 -28.43 -1.40 2.08
CA THR A 61 -29.44 -2.33 2.60
C THR A 61 -30.61 -1.64 3.31
N GLU A 62 -30.43 -0.41 3.81
CA GLU A 62 -31.48 0.37 4.47
C GLU A 62 -32.28 1.23 3.48
N LEU A 63 -31.67 1.64 2.36
CA LEU A 63 -32.36 2.39 1.31
C LEU A 63 -33.17 1.50 0.36
N VAL A 64 -32.82 0.22 0.26
CA VAL A 64 -33.64 -0.76 -0.45
C VAL A 64 -34.75 -1.19 0.49
N GLU A 65 -36.01 -0.85 0.15
CA GLU A 65 -37.16 -1.39 0.86
C GLU A 65 -37.04 -2.91 0.89
N PRO A 66 -37.09 -3.56 2.07
CA PRO A 66 -36.97 -5.00 2.14
C PRO A 66 -38.17 -5.59 1.40
N ASP A 67 -37.89 -6.15 0.23
CA ASP A 67 -38.79 -7.14 -0.37
C ASP A 67 -38.99 -8.21 0.72
N PRO A 68 -40.23 -8.48 1.17
CA PRO A 68 -40.49 -9.29 2.35
C PRO A 68 -40.29 -10.78 2.03
N VAL A 69 -39.06 -11.19 1.72
CA VAL A 69 -38.72 -12.59 1.47
C VAL A 69 -37.27 -12.91 1.82
N LEU A 70 -36.68 -12.37 2.89
CA LEU A 70 -35.45 -12.95 3.45
C LEU A 70 -35.43 -12.80 4.97
N GLU A 71 -36.26 -13.61 5.63
CA GLU A 71 -36.01 -14.00 7.03
C GLU A 71 -34.63 -14.66 7.14
N GLU A 72 -33.93 -14.27 8.21
CA GLU A 72 -32.64 -14.79 8.65
C GLU A 72 -32.63 -16.33 8.68
N VAL A 73 -31.77 -16.96 7.87
CA VAL A 73 -31.41 -18.38 8.01
C VAL A 73 -29.96 -18.43 8.49
N PRO A 74 -29.65 -19.12 9.62
CA PRO A 74 -28.30 -19.15 10.18
C PRO A 74 -27.34 -19.89 9.24
N ALA A 75 -26.10 -19.41 9.22
CA ALA A 75 -25.01 -19.97 8.42
C ALA A 75 -24.70 -21.44 8.75
N ALA A 76 -24.76 -22.33 7.75
CA ALA A 76 -23.87 -23.48 7.46
C ALA A 76 -24.45 -24.39 6.36
N PRO A 77 -23.68 -25.28 5.71
CA PRO A 77 -22.38 -25.14 5.05
C PRO A 77 -22.44 -25.50 3.53
N ALA A 78 -21.48 -24.98 2.77
CA ALA A 78 -21.01 -25.39 1.43
C ALA A 78 -21.93 -26.26 0.53
N GLU A 79 -22.43 -25.67 -0.56
CA GLU A 79 -22.72 -26.41 -1.79
C GLU A 79 -22.02 -25.71 -2.97
N ILE A 80 -21.14 -26.47 -3.62
CA ILE A 80 -20.42 -26.07 -4.84
C ILE A 80 -21.43 -26.17 -5.99
N VAL A 81 -21.73 -25.05 -6.64
CA VAL A 81 -22.33 -25.06 -7.98
C VAL A 81 -21.48 -24.15 -8.88
N GLU A 82 -20.98 -24.77 -9.94
CA GLU A 82 -20.13 -24.22 -11.00
C GLU A 82 -20.72 -22.96 -11.69
N PRO A 83 -19.87 -22.14 -12.33
CA PRO A 83 -20.27 -20.86 -12.91
C PRO A 83 -21.15 -21.07 -14.15
N SER A 84 -22.44 -20.74 -14.04
CA SER A 84 -23.33 -20.77 -15.20
C SER A 84 -23.13 -19.51 -16.05
N ASP A 85 -22.53 -19.75 -17.20
CA ASP A 85 -22.67 -19.04 -18.46
C ASP A 85 -24.02 -18.30 -18.60
N SER A 86 -23.95 -16.99 -18.75
CA SER A 86 -24.88 -16.21 -19.56
C SER A 86 -24.19 -14.93 -20.00
N ALA A 87 -23.56 -15.04 -21.15
CA ALA A 87 -23.22 -13.91 -21.98
C ALA A 87 -24.51 -13.20 -22.41
N GLU A 88 -24.80 -12.04 -21.83
CA GLU A 88 -25.67 -11.05 -22.44
C GLU A 88 -24.86 -9.79 -22.73
N ALA A 89 -24.72 -9.50 -24.02
CA ALA A 89 -23.90 -8.42 -24.55
C ALA A 89 -24.41 -7.04 -24.07
N PRO A 90 -23.53 -6.11 -23.66
CA PRO A 90 -23.95 -4.75 -23.40
C PRO A 90 -24.33 -4.09 -24.72
N THR A 91 -25.62 -3.79 -24.87
CA THR A 91 -26.12 -2.93 -25.95
C THR A 91 -25.56 -1.52 -25.72
N VAL A 92 -24.66 -1.11 -26.60
CA VAL A 92 -24.05 0.21 -26.65
C VAL A 92 -25.12 1.23 -27.05
N PRO A 93 -25.46 2.26 -26.26
CA PRO A 93 -26.17 3.40 -26.79
C PRO A 93 -25.21 4.25 -27.64
N GLU A 94 -25.48 4.29 -28.93
CA GLU A 94 -24.86 5.13 -29.95
C GLU A 94 -24.97 6.62 -29.56
N PRO A 95 -23.86 7.38 -29.45
CA PRO A 95 -23.94 8.83 -29.32
C PRO A 95 -24.26 9.43 -30.69
N THR A 96 -25.50 9.89 -30.85
CA THR A 96 -25.91 10.66 -32.02
C THR A 96 -25.13 11.98 -32.07
N ALA A 97 -24.37 12.16 -33.15
CA ALA A 97 -23.64 13.38 -33.45
C ALA A 97 -24.49 14.31 -34.33
N ALA A 98 -24.86 15.47 -33.79
CA ALA A 98 -25.14 16.75 -34.47
C ALA A 98 -25.57 17.76 -33.37
N SER A 99 -25.09 18.99 -33.23
CA SER A 99 -24.40 19.94 -34.10
C SER A 99 -23.84 21.07 -33.21
N PRO A 100 -22.81 21.83 -33.63
CA PRO A 100 -22.20 22.89 -32.81
C PRO A 100 -23.02 24.17 -32.89
N CYS A 101 -23.30 24.80 -31.75
CA CYS A 101 -23.78 26.18 -31.73
C CYS A 101 -22.83 27.00 -30.85
N SER A 102 -22.16 27.94 -31.50
CA SER A 102 -21.27 28.93 -30.91
C SER A 102 -21.90 29.61 -29.69
N ALA A 103 -21.14 29.66 -28.60
CA ALA A 103 -21.19 30.76 -27.66
C ALA A 103 -19.79 31.37 -27.60
N GLU A 104 -19.75 32.69 -27.74
CA GLU A 104 -18.57 33.53 -27.95
C GLU A 104 -17.66 33.56 -26.70
N PRO A 105 -16.32 33.66 -26.83
CA PRO A 105 -15.45 33.96 -25.70
C PRO A 105 -15.35 35.49 -25.59
N ASP A 106 -16.16 36.11 -24.74
CA ASP A 106 -15.92 37.48 -24.30
C ASP A 106 -15.06 37.48 -23.03
N ALA A 107 -14.21 38.50 -22.95
CA ALA A 107 -12.93 38.49 -22.29
C ALA A 107 -12.97 38.62 -20.76
N SER A 108 -11.83 38.25 -20.17
CA SER A 108 -11.25 38.87 -18.97
C SER A 108 -11.70 38.30 -17.61
N VAL A 109 -11.27 37.08 -17.29
CA VAL A 109 -10.77 36.80 -15.94
C VAL A 109 -9.25 36.75 -16.03
N GLN A 110 -8.66 37.55 -15.15
CA GLN A 110 -7.26 37.89 -15.10
C GLN A 110 -6.40 36.64 -14.88
N ASP A 111 -5.26 36.69 -15.53
CA ASP A 111 -4.06 35.88 -15.36
C ASP A 111 -3.67 35.86 -13.86
N GLU A 112 -4.18 34.91 -13.09
CA GLU A 112 -3.53 34.48 -11.86
C GLU A 112 -2.53 33.38 -12.25
N PRO A 113 -1.23 33.50 -11.94
CA PRO A 113 -0.31 32.39 -12.09
C PRO A 113 -0.67 31.35 -11.03
N ALA A 114 -1.62 30.48 -11.34
CA ALA A 114 -1.75 29.21 -10.66
C ALA A 114 -0.43 28.46 -10.88
N GLN A 115 0.21 28.01 -9.79
CA GLN A 115 1.48 27.27 -9.72
C GLN A 115 2.73 28.14 -9.50
N ASP A 116 2.87 28.74 -8.32
CA ASP A 116 4.16 29.18 -7.77
C ASP A 116 4.60 28.22 -6.64
N GLU A 117 4.79 26.94 -6.96
CA GLU A 117 5.68 26.10 -6.14
C GLU A 117 6.55 25.18 -7.01
N PRO A 118 7.65 25.69 -7.61
CA PRO A 118 8.68 24.85 -8.17
C PRO A 118 9.87 24.79 -7.20
N ALA A 119 9.97 23.74 -6.38
CA ALA A 119 11.27 23.38 -5.78
C ALA A 119 11.32 21.99 -5.13
N GLN A 120 10.23 21.47 -4.56
CA GLN A 120 10.36 20.31 -3.67
C GLN A 120 10.81 19.02 -4.39
N ALA A 121 10.29 18.74 -5.59
CA ALA A 121 10.70 17.55 -6.35
C ALA A 121 12.20 17.54 -6.69
N ASP A 122 12.79 18.71 -6.97
CA ASP A 122 14.20 18.84 -7.32
C ASP A 122 15.12 18.53 -6.12
N THR A 123 14.69 18.81 -4.89
CA THR A 123 15.49 18.52 -3.68
C THR A 123 15.71 17.02 -3.43
N TRP A 124 14.75 16.17 -3.82
CA TRP A 124 14.87 14.72 -3.65
C TRP A 124 15.87 14.13 -4.64
N GLY A 125 15.87 14.62 -5.89
CA GLY A 125 16.84 14.24 -6.91
C GLY A 125 18.27 14.61 -6.49
N GLU A 126 18.48 15.83 -6.00
CA GLU A 126 19.77 16.28 -5.47
C GLU A 126 20.24 15.43 -4.29
N GLN A 127 19.36 15.16 -3.32
CA GLN A 127 19.70 14.35 -2.14
C GLN A 127 20.06 12.91 -2.53
N LEU A 128 19.35 12.33 -3.50
CA LEU A 128 19.66 11.01 -4.04
C LEU A 128 21.05 11.02 -4.70
N GLN A 129 21.35 12.03 -5.51
CA GLN A 129 22.64 12.15 -6.19
C GLN A 129 23.81 12.31 -5.20
N ILE A 130 23.63 13.08 -4.12
CA ILE A 130 24.60 13.21 -3.03
C ILE A 130 24.84 11.84 -2.35
N ARG A 131 23.77 11.13 -2.00
CA ARG A 131 23.90 9.80 -1.36
C ARG A 131 24.57 8.78 -2.28
N MET A 132 24.21 8.80 -3.58
CA MET A 132 24.80 7.92 -4.57
C MET A 132 26.30 8.20 -4.75
N GLY A 133 26.70 9.48 -4.79
CA GLY A 133 28.10 9.87 -4.83
C GLY A 133 28.89 9.35 -3.64
N LYS A 134 28.38 9.57 -2.42
CA LYS A 134 29.00 9.05 -1.20
C LYS A 134 29.13 7.52 -1.20
N LEU A 135 28.08 6.82 -1.60
CA LEU A 135 28.09 5.35 -1.70
C LEU A 135 29.17 4.88 -2.69
N ASN A 136 29.31 5.56 -3.83
CA ASN A 136 30.33 5.23 -4.83
C ASN A 136 31.75 5.43 -4.29
N ASP A 137 32.00 6.52 -3.57
CA ASP A 137 33.28 6.79 -2.91
C ASP A 137 33.60 5.74 -1.83
N ASP A 138 32.60 5.32 -1.05
CA ASP A 138 32.73 4.27 -0.04
C ASP A 138 33.06 2.91 -0.70
N ILE A 139 32.41 2.57 -1.83
CA ILE A 139 32.71 1.36 -2.61
C ILE A 139 34.16 1.38 -3.12
N HIS A 140 34.61 2.50 -3.70
CA HIS A 140 36.00 2.64 -4.16
C HIS A 140 36.99 2.51 -3.00
N THR A 141 36.70 3.13 -1.86
CA THR A 141 37.51 3.02 -0.65
C THR A 141 37.60 1.57 -0.16
N LEU A 142 36.48 0.84 -0.17
CA LEU A 142 36.43 -0.55 0.24
C LEU A 142 37.22 -1.45 -0.71
N ASN A 143 37.08 -1.26 -2.03
CA ASN A 143 37.82 -2.03 -3.02
C ASN A 143 39.34 -1.84 -2.87
N VAL A 144 39.82 -0.60 -2.72
CA VAL A 144 41.25 -0.34 -2.45
C VAL A 144 41.74 -1.04 -1.17
N ARG A 145 40.88 -1.09 -0.13
CA ARG A 145 41.22 -1.82 1.11
C ARG A 145 41.25 -3.33 0.90
N LEU A 146 40.34 -3.86 0.07
CA LEU A 146 40.27 -5.27 -0.30
C LEU A 146 41.53 -5.68 -1.07
N ASP A 147 41.94 -4.91 -2.09
CA ASP A 147 43.15 -5.15 -2.88
C ASP A 147 44.40 -5.19 -2.00
N ARG A 148 44.54 -4.21 -1.10
CA ARG A 148 45.64 -4.18 -0.12
C ARG A 148 45.61 -5.35 0.86
N LEU A 149 44.43 -5.87 1.19
CA LEU A 149 44.31 -7.04 2.05
C LEU A 149 44.70 -8.31 1.28
N GLU A 150 44.31 -8.42 0.02
CA GLU A 150 44.71 -9.51 -0.88
C GLU A 150 46.22 -9.55 -1.07
N GLU A 151 46.86 -8.42 -1.36
CA GLU A 151 48.33 -8.32 -1.50
C GLU A 151 49.05 -8.76 -0.22
N ARG A 152 48.57 -8.32 0.95
CA ARG A 152 49.13 -8.74 2.25
C ARG A 152 48.90 -10.21 2.57
N ASN A 153 47.82 -10.81 2.05
CA ASN A 153 47.57 -12.23 2.20
C ASN A 153 48.51 -13.04 1.30
N LYS A 154 48.65 -12.64 0.04
CA LYS A 154 49.51 -13.28 -0.95
C LYS A 154 50.99 -13.24 -0.60
N THR A 155 51.46 -12.17 0.06
CA THR A 155 52.85 -12.03 0.52
C THR A 155 53.16 -12.77 1.82
N LYS A 156 52.14 -13.30 2.51
CA LYS A 156 52.28 -14.07 3.77
C LYS A 156 52.29 -15.59 3.57
N VAL A 157 51.98 -16.07 2.37
CA VAL A 157 52.05 -17.48 1.95
C VAL A 157 53.40 -17.73 1.30
#